data_AF-A0A444MKA2-F1
#
_entry.id   AF-A0A444MKA2-F1
#
_cell.length_a   1.000
_cell.length_b   1.000
_cell.length_c   1.000
_cell.angle_alpha   90.00
_cell.angle_beta   90.00
_cell.angle_gamma   90.00
#
_symmetry.space_group_name_H-M   'P 1'
#
loop_
_entity.id
_entity.type
_entity.pdbx_description
1 polymer ?
#
loop_
_entity_poly.entity_id
_entity_poly.type
_entity_poly.pdbx_seq_one_letter_code
_entity_poly.pdbx_strand_id
1 'polypeptide(L)'
;MPLKTISIKTAALLFLASLAITGCKSNPNLKANKKQISFKSIEGITYTEVARTQQNGLSFNEYGYHLNPDWRMRFVSDDSVALFSPVKKTFLNFPLALGFDSVIYTNHSFLKMRHMSKDSLVFELLLAKNDSLDVGGAKVFMKFYADEYITDKLHTTAATLQHYKTQDTLFVM
;
A
#
# COMPACT_ATOMS: atom_id res chain seq x y z
N MET A 1 17.39 -60.77 -24.12
CA MET A 1 17.67 -59.36 -23.76
C MET A 1 19.18 -59.17 -23.65
N PRO A 2 19.88 -58.52 -24.59
CA PRO A 2 21.25 -58.11 -24.36
C PRO A 2 21.28 -56.66 -23.87
N LEU A 3 21.66 -56.47 -22.61
CA LEU A 3 22.01 -55.16 -22.05
C LEU A 3 23.28 -54.67 -22.77
N LYS A 4 23.17 -53.59 -23.54
CA LYS A 4 24.31 -52.91 -24.16
C LYS A 4 25.25 -52.42 -23.06
N THR A 5 26.48 -52.90 -23.05
CA THR A 5 27.55 -52.41 -22.16
C THR A 5 27.93 -50.99 -22.58
N ILE A 6 27.50 -50.01 -21.79
CA ILE A 6 27.85 -48.61 -21.98
C ILE A 6 29.33 -48.43 -21.60
N SER A 7 30.12 -47.89 -22.52
CA SER A 7 31.55 -47.64 -22.29
C SER A 7 31.76 -46.64 -21.16
N ILE A 8 32.73 -46.90 -20.29
CA ILE A 8 33.06 -46.03 -19.14
C ILE A 8 33.37 -44.59 -19.59
N LYS A 9 33.91 -44.42 -20.81
CA LYS A 9 34.17 -43.10 -21.41
C LYS A 9 32.89 -42.33 -21.76
N THR A 10 31.83 -43.01 -22.21
CA THR A 10 30.53 -42.38 -22.50
C THR A 10 29.74 -42.09 -21.22
N ALA A 11 29.89 -42.92 -20.18
CA ALA A 11 29.32 -42.64 -18.86
C ALA A 11 29.97 -41.41 -18.19
N ALA A 12 31.31 -41.28 -18.29
CA ALA A 12 32.03 -40.12 -17.76
C ALA A 12 31.65 -38.80 -18.48
N LEU A 13 31.43 -38.86 -19.80
CA LEU A 13 31.02 -37.69 -20.59
C LEU A 13 29.61 -37.21 -20.23
N LEU A 14 28.68 -38.14 -19.96
CA LEU A 14 27.32 -37.82 -19.51
C LEU A 14 27.31 -37.24 -18.09
N PHE A 15 28.20 -37.72 -17.20
CA PHE A 15 28.32 -37.19 -15.85
C PHE A 15 28.89 -35.76 -15.84
N LEU A 16 29.89 -35.47 -16.67
CA LEU A 16 30.45 -34.12 -16.82
C LEU A 16 29.45 -33.12 -17.41
N ALA A 17 28.59 -33.56 -18.34
CA ALA A 17 27.55 -32.72 -18.94
C ALA A 17 26.44 -32.35 -17.94
N SER A 18 26.15 -33.22 -16.96
CA SER A 18 25.13 -32.97 -15.94
C SER A 18 25.54 -31.91 -14.89
N LEU A 19 26.83 -31.74 -14.62
CA LEU A 19 27.33 -30.72 -13.70
C LEU A 19 27.19 -29.29 -14.25
N ALA A 20 27.18 -29.11 -15.57
CA ALA A 20 27.09 -27.80 -16.21
C ALA A 20 25.69 -27.14 -16.09
N ILE A 21 24.66 -27.86 -15.65
CA ILE A 21 23.27 -27.37 -15.59
C ILE A 21 22.85 -26.97 -14.16
N THR A 22 23.70 -27.18 -13.16
CA THR A 22 23.42 -26.79 -11.75
C THR A 22 23.99 -25.41 -11.42
N GLY A 23 23.61 -24.41 -12.21
CA GLY A 23 24.06 -23.02 -12.07
C GLY A 23 22.91 -22.04 -11.79
N CYS A 24 22.02 -22.34 -10.83
CA CYS A 24 21.08 -21.33 -10.36
C CYS A 24 21.85 -20.26 -9.56
N LYS A 25 22.28 -19.19 -10.23
CA LYS A 25 22.70 -17.94 -9.57
C LYS A 25 21.46 -17.28 -8.97
N SER A 26 21.01 -17.74 -7.80
CA SER A 26 20.13 -16.95 -6.95
C SER A 26 20.95 -15.78 -6.44
N ASN A 27 20.79 -14.63 -7.07
CA ASN A 27 21.48 -13.40 -6.74
C ASN A 27 21.09 -13.02 -5.28
N PRO A 28 21.97 -13.19 -4.27
CA PRO A 28 21.58 -12.99 -2.88
C PRO A 28 21.34 -11.50 -2.54
N ASN A 29 21.70 -10.61 -3.46
CA ASN A 29 21.57 -9.16 -3.33
C ASN A 29 20.16 -8.61 -3.66
N LEU A 30 19.17 -9.44 -3.96
CA LEU A 30 17.77 -9.00 -4.16
C LEU A 30 16.95 -8.93 -2.87
N LYS A 31 17.54 -9.23 -1.70
CA LYS A 31 17.02 -8.75 -0.42
C LYS A 31 17.67 -7.41 -0.10
N ALA A 32 17.46 -6.42 -0.98
CA ALA A 32 17.66 -5.04 -0.58
C ALA A 32 16.85 -4.85 0.70
N ASN A 33 17.55 -4.57 1.79
CA ASN A 33 16.99 -4.30 3.10
C ASN A 33 16.00 -3.15 2.91
N LYS A 34 14.72 -3.46 2.65
CA LYS A 34 13.69 -2.46 2.39
C LYS A 34 13.61 -1.66 3.67
N LYS A 35 14.19 -0.46 3.62
CA LYS A 35 14.26 0.46 4.75
C LYS A 35 12.87 0.53 5.38
N GLN A 36 12.79 0.13 6.65
CA GLN A 36 11.56 0.21 7.41
C GLN A 36 11.07 1.67 7.34
N ILE A 37 9.81 1.86 6.95
CA ILE A 37 9.23 3.20 6.91
C ILE A 37 9.22 3.78 8.32
N SER A 38 9.53 5.06 8.42
CA SER A 38 9.44 5.83 9.67
C SER A 38 8.57 7.04 9.41
N PHE A 39 7.76 7.40 10.40
CA PHE A 39 6.80 8.49 10.37
C PHE A 39 7.33 9.76 11.02
N LYS A 40 8.56 9.74 11.54
CA LYS A 40 9.20 10.91 12.20
C LYS A 40 9.17 12.19 11.37
N SER A 41 9.23 12.09 10.04
CA SER A 41 9.19 13.27 9.15
C SER A 41 7.82 13.95 9.08
N ILE A 42 6.76 13.24 9.45
CA ILE A 42 5.36 13.67 9.37
C ILE A 42 4.64 13.62 10.73
N GLU A 43 5.39 13.39 11.80
CA GLU A 43 4.89 13.34 13.16
C GLU A 43 4.29 14.68 13.57
N GLY A 44 3.14 14.66 14.25
CA GLY A 44 2.42 15.84 14.67
C GLY A 44 1.57 16.53 13.58
N ILE A 45 1.79 16.22 12.30
CA ILE A 45 1.03 16.81 11.19
C ILE A 45 -0.34 16.15 11.10
N THR A 46 -1.39 16.97 11.02
CA THR A 46 -2.76 16.50 10.79
C THR A 46 -3.03 16.43 9.29
N TYR A 47 -3.50 15.28 8.86
CA TYR A 47 -3.83 14.96 7.48
C TYR A 47 -5.32 14.68 7.36
N THR A 48 -5.96 15.31 6.37
CA THR A 48 -7.35 15.05 6.01
C THR A 48 -7.40 14.30 4.68
N GLU A 49 -8.19 13.23 4.62
CA GLU A 49 -8.46 12.49 3.40
C GLU A 49 -9.25 13.37 2.45
N VAL A 50 -8.73 13.57 1.25
CA VAL A 50 -9.35 14.44 0.24
C VAL A 50 -9.96 13.65 -0.91
N ALA A 51 -9.51 12.43 -1.15
CA ALA A 51 -10.07 11.61 -2.21
C ALA A 51 -9.81 10.13 -1.94
N ARG A 52 -10.77 9.30 -2.35
CA ARG A 52 -10.61 7.86 -2.41
C ARG A 52 -11.01 7.38 -3.80
N THR A 53 -10.10 6.67 -4.47
CA THR A 53 -10.28 6.29 -5.87
C THR A 53 -9.88 4.85 -6.10
N GLN A 54 -10.53 4.17 -7.03
CA GLN A 54 -10.06 2.88 -7.50
C GLN A 54 -8.83 3.03 -8.40
N GLN A 55 -8.28 1.90 -8.85
CA GLN A 55 -7.18 1.88 -9.80
C GLN A 55 -7.48 2.57 -11.14
N ASN A 56 -8.75 2.59 -11.57
CA ASN A 56 -9.21 3.33 -12.75
C ASN A 56 -9.33 4.85 -12.51
N GLY A 57 -9.07 5.32 -11.29
CA GLY A 57 -9.17 6.73 -10.88
C GLY A 57 -10.57 7.18 -10.46
N LEU A 58 -11.61 6.36 -10.65
CA LEU A 58 -12.99 6.70 -10.28
C LEU A 58 -13.19 6.63 -8.77
N SER A 59 -14.07 7.51 -8.26
CA SER A 59 -14.47 7.53 -6.85
C SER A 59 -15.64 6.56 -6.59
N PHE A 60 -16.19 5.94 -7.63
CA PHE A 60 -17.25 4.94 -7.54
C PHE A 60 -16.71 3.55 -7.80
N ASN A 61 -17.31 2.55 -7.16
CA ASN A 61 -17.03 1.16 -7.48
C ASN A 61 -17.91 0.60 -8.59
N GLU A 62 -17.58 -0.61 -9.04
CA GLU A 62 -18.30 -1.33 -10.10
C GLU A 62 -19.79 -1.55 -9.80
N TYR A 63 -20.18 -1.44 -8.53
CA TYR A 63 -21.57 -1.57 -8.05
C TYR A 63 -22.26 -0.22 -7.82
N GLY A 64 -21.62 0.90 -8.15
CA GLY A 64 -22.16 2.25 -7.96
C GLY A 64 -22.06 2.81 -6.54
N TYR A 65 -21.32 2.15 -5.63
CA TYR A 65 -21.06 2.73 -4.31
C TYR A 65 -19.96 3.78 -4.38
N HIS A 66 -20.24 4.94 -3.79
CA HIS A 66 -19.26 6.01 -3.65
C HIS A 66 -18.24 5.69 -2.55
N LEU A 67 -16.97 5.86 -2.87
CA LEU A 67 -15.85 5.74 -1.95
C LEU A 67 -15.66 7.09 -1.23
N ASN A 68 -16.47 7.33 -0.20
CA ASN A 68 -16.40 8.57 0.57
C ASN A 68 -15.04 8.69 1.31
N PRO A 69 -14.33 9.82 1.15
CA PRO A 69 -13.18 10.15 1.97
C PRO A 69 -13.63 10.69 3.33
N ASP A 70 -13.40 9.92 4.40
CA ASP A 70 -13.89 10.25 5.75
C ASP A 70 -12.78 10.29 6.80
N TRP A 71 -11.53 9.97 6.42
CA TRP A 71 -10.45 9.83 7.37
C TRP A 71 -9.79 11.17 7.65
N ARG A 72 -9.55 11.44 8.92
CA ARG A 72 -8.64 12.50 9.36
C ARG A 72 -7.72 11.93 10.43
N MET A 73 -6.42 12.05 10.21
CA MET A 73 -5.41 11.31 10.97
C MET A 73 -4.22 12.18 11.31
N ARG A 74 -3.54 11.86 12.40
CA ARG A 74 -2.30 12.52 12.84
C ARG A 74 -1.35 11.46 13.39
N PHE A 75 -0.11 11.45 12.93
CA PHE A 75 0.90 10.54 13.46
C PHE A 75 1.38 11.07 14.81
N VAL A 76 1.22 10.27 15.87
CA VAL A 76 1.65 10.64 17.23
C VAL A 76 3.08 10.18 17.47
N SER A 77 3.42 9.01 16.94
CA SER A 77 4.74 8.37 17.04
C SER A 77 4.87 7.31 15.94
N ASP A 78 6.02 6.65 15.85
CA ASP A 78 6.25 5.57 14.87
C ASP A 78 5.33 4.35 15.10
N ASP A 79 4.73 4.20 16.28
CA ASP A 79 3.88 3.08 16.70
C ASP A 79 2.42 3.46 17.01
N SER A 80 2.06 4.74 16.87
CA SER A 80 0.74 5.24 17.24
C SER A 80 0.22 6.30 16.27
N VAL A 81 -1.06 6.17 15.91
CA VAL A 81 -1.76 7.14 15.07
C VAL A 81 -3.05 7.60 15.74
N ALA A 82 -3.30 8.90 15.69
CA ALA A 82 -4.52 9.52 16.18
C ALA A 82 -5.52 9.64 15.01
N LEU A 83 -6.70 9.05 15.12
CA LEU A 83 -7.79 9.19 14.16
C LEU A 83 -8.91 10.04 14.74
N PHE A 84 -9.45 10.96 13.94
CA PHE A 84 -10.57 11.79 14.36
C PHE A 84 -11.86 10.97 14.39
N SER A 85 -12.58 11.02 15.51
CA SER A 85 -13.91 10.46 15.65
C SER A 85 -14.97 11.55 15.47
N PRO A 86 -15.80 11.51 14.42
CA PRO A 86 -16.89 12.50 14.23
C PRO A 86 -17.90 12.47 15.38
N VAL A 87 -18.17 11.29 15.94
CA VAL A 87 -19.13 11.09 17.04
C VAL A 87 -18.62 11.75 18.33
N LYS A 88 -17.35 11.52 18.67
CA LYS A 88 -16.74 12.06 19.90
C LYS A 88 -16.11 13.45 19.72
N LYS A 89 -16.06 13.95 18.48
CA LYS A 89 -15.41 15.21 18.08
C LYS A 89 -13.97 15.35 18.60
N THR A 90 -13.26 14.23 18.71
CA THR A 90 -11.89 14.19 19.25
C THR A 90 -11.05 13.17 18.50
N PHE A 91 -9.74 13.34 18.57
CA PHE A 91 -8.77 12.36 18.11
C PHE A 91 -8.63 11.23 19.13
N LEU A 92 -8.66 9.99 18.64
CA LEU A 92 -8.45 8.78 19.42
C LEU A 92 -7.17 8.11 18.94
N ASN A 93 -6.32 7.69 19.88
CA ASN A 93 -5.08 7.01 19.55
C ASN A 93 -5.34 5.53 19.29
N PHE A 94 -4.77 5.04 18.20
CA PHE A 94 -4.78 3.65 17.80
C PHE A 94 -3.35 3.16 17.66
N PRO A 95 -3.07 1.90 18.03
CA PRO A 95 -1.79 1.29 17.74
C PRO A 95 -1.61 1.21 16.22
N LEU A 96 -0.39 1.47 15.78
CA LEU A 96 0.03 1.36 14.40
C LEU A 96 1.07 0.24 14.31
N ALA A 97 0.65 -0.90 13.75
CA ALA A 97 1.56 -2.02 13.56
C ALA A 97 2.21 -1.94 12.17
N LEU A 98 3.54 -1.94 12.15
CA LEU A 98 4.34 -1.94 10.94
C LEU A 98 4.55 -3.36 10.42
N GLY A 99 4.04 -3.64 9.23
CA GLY A 99 4.23 -4.88 8.51
C GLY A 99 5.40 -4.83 7.50
N PHE A 100 5.47 -5.84 6.66
CA PHE A 100 6.42 -5.88 5.55
C PHE A 100 6.03 -4.88 4.44
N ASP A 101 7.01 -4.44 3.65
CA ASP A 101 6.77 -3.63 2.44
C ASP A 101 5.91 -2.36 2.64
N SER A 102 6.18 -1.63 3.73
CA SER A 102 5.50 -0.36 4.04
C SER A 102 4.00 -0.51 4.30
N VAL A 103 3.53 -1.71 4.64
CA VAL A 103 2.17 -1.97 5.09
C VAL A 103 2.07 -1.57 6.56
N ILE A 104 1.04 -0.82 6.89
CA ILE A 104 0.63 -0.53 8.26
C ILE A 104 -0.73 -1.15 8.53
N TYR A 105 -0.94 -1.53 9.77
CA TYR A 105 -2.25 -1.90 10.28
C TYR A 105 -2.67 -0.89 11.32
N THR A 106 -3.83 -0.27 11.11
CA THR A 106 -4.44 0.66 12.05
C THR A 106 -5.95 0.67 11.89
N ASN A 107 -6.69 0.79 13.01
CA ASN A 107 -8.15 0.85 13.03
C ASN A 107 -8.83 -0.20 12.13
N HIS A 108 -8.43 -1.46 12.30
CA HIS A 108 -8.91 -2.63 11.54
C HIS A 108 -8.71 -2.54 10.02
N SER A 109 -7.81 -1.68 9.55
CA SER A 109 -7.52 -1.49 8.12
C SER A 109 -6.04 -1.74 7.84
N PHE A 110 -5.76 -2.46 6.76
CA PHE A 110 -4.41 -2.62 6.23
C PHE A 110 -4.18 -1.57 5.16
N LEU A 111 -3.17 -0.73 5.35
CA LEU A 111 -2.82 0.36 4.43
C LEU A 111 -1.38 0.19 3.99
N LYS A 112 -1.14 0.15 2.69
CA LYS A 112 0.20 0.21 2.13
C LYS A 112 0.57 1.65 1.82
N MET A 113 1.66 2.12 2.41
CA MET A 113 2.18 3.45 2.12
C MET A 113 2.76 3.49 0.69
N ARG A 114 2.22 4.36 -0.16
CA ARG A 114 2.69 4.58 -1.54
C ARG A 114 3.50 5.85 -1.68
N HIS A 115 3.08 6.91 -0.99
CA HIS A 115 3.76 8.20 -1.01
C HIS A 115 3.67 8.85 0.37
N MET A 116 4.79 9.36 0.86
CA MET A 116 4.87 10.06 2.14
C MET A 116 5.66 11.36 1.95
N SER A 117 5.02 12.47 2.28
CA SER A 117 5.62 13.81 2.34
C SER A 117 4.92 14.62 3.42
N LYS A 118 5.50 15.77 3.80
CA LYS A 118 4.85 16.67 4.76
C LYS A 118 3.51 17.18 4.25
N ASP A 119 3.39 17.44 2.94
CA ASP A 119 2.19 18.03 2.34
C ASP A 119 1.12 17.00 2.00
N SER A 120 1.52 15.78 1.62
CA SER A 120 0.60 14.77 1.11
C SER A 120 1.01 13.34 1.43
N LEU A 121 -0.01 12.50 1.63
CA LEU A 121 0.14 11.06 1.79
C LEU A 121 -0.74 10.34 0.78
N VAL A 122 -0.26 9.19 0.30
CA VAL A 122 -1.05 8.28 -0.52
C VAL A 122 -0.93 6.88 0.06
N PHE A 123 -2.07 6.31 0.41
CA PHE A 123 -2.21 4.93 0.84
C PHE A 123 -2.91 4.10 -0.22
N GLU A 124 -2.57 2.84 -0.26
CA GLU A 124 -3.31 1.78 -0.94
C GLU A 124 -3.99 0.94 0.15
N LEU A 125 -5.32 0.92 0.17
CA LEU A 125 -6.11 0.11 1.09
C LEU A 125 -6.05 -1.35 0.62
N LEU A 126 -5.56 -2.23 1.50
CA LEU A 126 -5.46 -3.65 1.25
C LEU A 126 -6.64 -4.37 1.90
N LEU A 127 -7.30 -5.23 1.13
CA LEU A 127 -8.32 -6.11 1.67
C LEU A 127 -7.65 -7.35 2.25
N ALA A 128 -7.98 -7.66 3.50
CA ALA A 128 -7.63 -8.95 4.09
C ALA A 128 -8.62 -10.01 3.59
N LYS A 129 -8.11 -11.11 3.04
CA LYS A 129 -8.89 -12.27 2.63
C LYS A 129 -8.35 -13.50 3.34
N ASN A 130 -9.10 -13.99 4.33
CA ASN A 130 -8.68 -15.06 5.23
C ASN A 130 -7.36 -14.69 5.93
N ASP A 131 -6.31 -15.50 5.73
CA ASP A 131 -4.98 -15.31 6.32
C ASP A 131 -4.00 -14.57 5.40
N SER A 132 -4.46 -14.04 4.26
CA SER A 132 -3.61 -13.31 3.32
C SER A 132 -4.12 -11.89 3.06
N LEU A 133 -3.17 -10.99 2.82
CA LEU A 133 -3.47 -9.66 2.30
C LEU A 133 -3.57 -9.76 0.78
N ASP A 134 -4.65 -9.23 0.22
CA ASP A 134 -4.82 -9.15 -1.20
C ASP A 134 -3.96 -8.01 -1.77
N VAL A 135 -2.71 -8.34 -2.11
CA VAL A 135 -1.75 -7.40 -2.71
C VAL A 135 -1.96 -7.26 -4.24
N GLY A 136 -2.78 -8.15 -4.84
CA GLY A 136 -3.03 -8.21 -6.27
C GLY A 136 -4.39 -7.66 -6.72
N GLY A 137 -5.37 -7.64 -5.83
CA GLY A 137 -6.77 -7.30 -6.11
C GLY A 137 -7.08 -5.81 -6.12
N ALA A 138 -8.36 -5.48 -5.91
CA ALA A 138 -8.92 -4.14 -6.09
C ALA A 138 -8.18 -3.08 -5.27
N LYS A 139 -7.39 -2.25 -5.95
CA LYS A 139 -6.55 -1.22 -5.33
C LYS A 139 -7.36 0.03 -5.14
N VAL A 140 -7.84 0.22 -3.91
CA VAL A 140 -8.42 1.48 -3.48
C VAL A 140 -7.29 2.37 -2.98
N PHE A 141 -7.14 3.55 -3.56
CA PHE A 141 -6.14 4.53 -3.18
C PHE A 141 -6.80 5.63 -2.36
N MET A 142 -6.20 5.96 -1.23
CA MET A 142 -6.63 7.02 -0.33
C MET A 142 -5.60 8.14 -0.38
N LYS A 143 -6.03 9.35 -0.74
CA LYS A 143 -5.17 10.52 -0.84
C LYS A 143 -5.47 11.46 0.32
N PHE A 144 -4.40 11.90 0.99
CA PHE A 144 -4.47 12.81 2.11
C PHE A 144 -3.62 14.04 1.85
N TYR A 145 -4.09 15.17 2.35
CA TYR A 145 -3.31 16.40 2.42
C TYR A 145 -3.18 16.88 3.85
N ALA A 146 -2.05 17.50 4.17
CA ALA A 146 -1.89 18.19 5.43
C ALA A 146 -2.89 19.34 5.51
N ASP A 147 -3.48 19.55 6.69
CA ASP A 147 -4.46 20.61 6.90
C ASP A 147 -3.86 21.99 6.55
N GLU A 148 -2.60 22.24 6.95
CA GLU A 148 -1.84 23.44 6.59
C GLU A 148 -1.66 23.59 5.07
N TYR A 149 -1.45 22.49 4.35
CA TYR A 149 -1.31 22.54 2.89
C TYR A 149 -2.64 22.94 2.22
N ILE A 150 -3.77 22.45 2.74
CA ILE A 150 -5.11 22.80 2.24
C ILE A 150 -5.40 24.30 2.45
N THR A 151 -5.09 24.83 3.63
CA THR A 151 -5.41 26.23 3.97
C THR A 151 -4.41 27.21 3.36
N ASP A 152 -3.11 26.91 3.45
CA ASP A 152 -2.05 27.90 3.22
C ASP A 152 -1.51 27.86 1.80
N LYS A 153 -1.62 26.71 1.11
CA LYS A 153 -1.16 26.55 -0.28
C LYS A 153 -2.30 26.46 -1.27
N LEU A 154 -3.32 25.67 -0.97
CA LEU A 154 -4.47 25.50 -1.87
C LEU A 154 -5.56 26.55 -1.66
N HIS A 155 -5.55 27.26 -0.54
CA HIS A 155 -6.54 28.28 -0.18
C HIS A 155 -7.98 27.77 -0.32
N THR A 156 -8.23 26.55 0.15
CA THR A 156 -9.51 25.87 -0.01
C THR A 156 -9.93 25.15 1.28
N THR A 157 -10.99 24.35 1.21
CA THR A 157 -11.46 23.52 2.32
C THR A 157 -11.36 22.05 1.95
N ALA A 158 -11.24 21.18 2.96
CA ALA A 158 -11.28 19.74 2.75
C ALA A 158 -12.57 19.31 2.03
N ALA A 159 -13.73 19.87 2.42
CA ALA A 159 -15.01 19.57 1.80
C ALA A 159 -15.03 19.87 0.29
N THR A 160 -14.41 20.98 -0.12
CA THR A 160 -14.28 21.32 -1.55
C THR A 160 -13.44 20.29 -2.31
N LEU A 161 -12.36 19.80 -1.70
CA LEU A 161 -11.48 18.80 -2.30
C LEU A 161 -12.09 17.40 -2.34
N GLN A 162 -13.02 17.11 -1.42
CA GLN A 162 -13.75 15.85 -1.32
C GLN A 162 -14.94 15.75 -2.29
N HIS A 163 -15.24 16.81 -3.05
CA HIS A 163 -16.30 16.75 -4.06
C HIS A 163 -15.98 15.76 -5.18
N TYR A 164 -17.05 15.23 -5.78
CA TYR A 164 -17.00 14.38 -6.96
C TYR A 164 -16.19 15.04 -8.08
N LYS A 165 -15.39 14.23 -8.77
CA LYS A 165 -14.65 14.71 -9.93
C LYS A 165 -15.56 14.71 -11.16
N THR A 166 -15.20 15.49 -12.18
CA THR A 166 -15.95 15.54 -13.46
C THR A 166 -16.10 14.16 -14.12
N GLN A 167 -15.12 13.28 -13.95
CA GLN A 167 -15.19 11.90 -14.47
C GLN A 167 -16.21 11.02 -13.72
N ASP A 168 -16.60 11.40 -12.50
CA ASP A 168 -17.55 10.65 -11.67
C ASP A 168 -19.01 11.03 -12.00
N THR A 169 -19.25 12.04 -12.84
CA THR A 169 -20.60 12.54 -13.18
C THR A 169 -21.51 11.46 -13.80
N LEU A 170 -20.94 10.45 -14.48
CA LEU A 170 -21.70 9.34 -15.05
C LEU A 170 -22.46 8.51 -13.99
N PHE A 171 -22.02 8.56 -12.72
CA PHE A 171 -22.62 7.80 -11.61
C PHE A 171 -23.58 8.62 -10.74
N VAL A 172 -23.67 9.93 -10.98
CA VAL A 172 -24.46 10.88 -10.17
C VAL A 172 -25.69 11.40 -10.92
N MET A 173 -25.81 11.11 -12.23
CA MET A 173 -26.96 11.48 -13.07
C MET A 173 -28.16 10.56 -12.89
#